data_AF-A0A956ED44-F1
#
_entry.id   AF-A0A956ED44-F1
#
_cell.length_a   1.000
_cell.length_b   1.000
_cell.length_c   1.000
_cell.angle_alpha   90.00
_cell.angle_beta   90.00
_cell.angle_gamma   90.00
#
_symmetry.space_group_name_H-M   'P 1'
#
loop_
_entity.id
_entity.type
_entity.pdbx_description
1 polymer ?
#
loop_
_entity_poly.entity_id
_entity_poly.type
_entity_poly.pdbx_seq_one_letter_code
_entity_poly.pdbx_strand_id
1 'polypeptide(L)'
;MKPTRRQYAAARAVTAWYMRSYYGTAGDVGVAAMFCRPDRVGHFAVDPGALAAGASDALFRLLVTMTMFQRRSDLQIMRVLQGIAQVDALELTDAARLLELADDGCDLSRSLDTLLERCDLGKCPETKRGVCGQRPASPCHLKRHTELLKRYGHFGKVPTSAALMLRAEGVEDLPSLRARVWDETADPLARALALEAALSRAWRISEKIAAMYLSAITNRDLSGELAPWAEGVDTDHFVVVDSNVDLFLKKIEYRGPMTYRARRAFIQSLAARIHLDELHPTVRRYNPRLVQQALYMFMSESNRRADPADCCHDAPASCGRCPRVLASRCSFNAARDQAAAATAEAAP
;
A
#
# COMPACT_ATOMS: atom_id res chain seq x y z
N MET A 1 -0.59 20.54 -13.37
CA MET A 1 -0.10 21.72 -12.61
C MET A 1 1.39 21.54 -12.37
N LYS A 2 2.24 22.53 -12.69
CA LYS A 2 3.68 22.44 -12.46
C LYS A 2 4.01 22.80 -11.00
N PRO A 3 4.88 22.04 -10.30
CA PRO A 3 5.32 22.39 -8.95
C PRO A 3 6.10 23.71 -8.90
N THR A 4 5.89 24.49 -7.84
CA THR A 4 6.67 25.71 -7.59
C THR A 4 8.08 25.37 -7.09
N ARG A 5 9.00 26.34 -7.14
CA ARG A 5 10.36 26.18 -6.58
C ARG A 5 10.31 25.82 -5.08
N ARG A 6 9.37 26.40 -4.32
CA ARG A 6 9.18 26.14 -2.89
C ARG A 6 8.68 24.71 -2.63
N GLN A 7 7.73 24.24 -3.44
CA GLN A 7 7.21 22.86 -3.37
C GLN A 7 8.31 21.85 -3.69
N TYR A 8 9.09 22.10 -4.73
CA TYR A 8 10.24 21.29 -5.10
C TYR A 8 11.28 21.23 -3.97
N ALA A 9 11.70 22.39 -3.43
CA ALA A 9 12.69 22.44 -2.36
C ALA A 9 12.23 21.67 -1.11
N ALA A 10 10.94 21.75 -0.76
CA ALA A 10 10.36 20.99 0.34
C ALA A 10 10.36 19.48 0.08
N ALA A 11 9.90 19.05 -1.10
CA ALA A 11 9.89 17.64 -1.47
C ALA A 11 11.32 17.07 -1.50
N ARG A 12 12.29 17.76 -2.13
CA ARG A 12 13.70 17.35 -2.14
C ARG A 12 14.28 17.21 -0.74
N ALA A 13 13.99 18.15 0.16
CA ALA A 13 14.49 18.08 1.52
C ALA A 13 13.93 16.85 2.27
N VAL A 14 12.64 16.55 2.09
CA VAL A 14 12.00 15.35 2.66
C VAL A 14 12.56 14.07 2.04
N THR A 15 12.75 14.03 0.72
CA THR A 15 13.38 12.90 0.05
C THR A 15 14.80 12.66 0.56
N ALA A 16 15.60 13.70 0.71
CA ALA A 16 16.96 13.58 1.27
C ALA A 16 16.95 13.09 2.73
N TRP A 17 15.95 13.49 3.54
CA TRP A 17 15.77 12.95 4.89
C TRP A 17 15.43 11.46 4.86
N TYR A 18 14.46 11.05 4.04
CA TYR A 18 14.08 9.64 3.90
C TYR A 18 15.25 8.76 3.44
N MET A 19 16.01 9.20 2.43
CA MET A 19 17.17 8.47 1.92
C MET A 19 18.23 8.20 2.98
N ARG A 20 18.39 9.09 3.96
CA ARG A 20 19.37 8.92 5.06
C ARG A 20 18.83 8.12 6.24
N SER A 21 17.54 8.23 6.52
CA SER A 21 16.96 7.72 7.77
C SER A 21 16.23 6.39 7.60
N TYR A 22 15.67 6.12 6.44
CA TYR A 22 14.71 5.03 6.24
C TYR A 22 15.03 4.14 5.06
N TYR A 23 15.47 4.71 3.94
CA TYR A 23 15.68 3.94 2.71
C TYR A 23 16.58 2.71 2.94
N GLY A 24 16.06 1.53 2.63
CA GLY A 24 16.77 0.26 2.78
C GLY A 24 16.97 -0.23 4.22
N THR A 25 16.41 0.45 5.23
CA THR A 25 16.50 0.03 6.63
C THR A 25 15.31 -0.85 7.03
N ALA A 26 15.40 -1.50 8.20
CA ALA A 26 14.30 -2.27 8.78
C ALA A 26 13.07 -1.42 9.17
N GLY A 27 13.22 -0.08 9.18
CA GLY A 27 12.15 0.89 9.43
C GLY A 27 11.42 1.34 8.17
N ASP A 28 11.89 0.95 6.97
CA ASP A 28 11.18 1.23 5.72
C ASP A 28 9.95 0.33 5.59
N VAL A 29 8.77 0.92 5.77
CA VAL A 29 7.50 0.20 5.77
C VAL A 29 6.75 0.41 4.47
N GLY A 30 5.99 -0.60 4.03
CA GLY A 30 5.29 -0.56 2.75
C GLY A 30 6.18 -0.87 1.53
N VAL A 31 7.36 -1.46 1.76
CA VAL A 31 8.24 -2.08 0.75
C VAL A 31 8.16 -3.61 0.83
N ALA A 32 8.54 -4.33 -0.22
CA ALA A 32 8.41 -5.79 -0.29
C ALA A 32 9.06 -6.52 0.90
N ALA A 33 10.22 -6.06 1.36
CA ALA A 33 10.95 -6.66 2.48
C ALA A 33 10.13 -6.68 3.79
N MET A 34 9.26 -5.69 4.02
CA MET A 34 8.37 -5.69 5.20
C MET A 34 7.39 -6.87 5.18
N PHE A 35 6.90 -7.25 4.00
CA PHE A 35 5.93 -8.34 3.84
C PHE A 35 6.59 -9.73 3.91
N CYS A 36 7.92 -9.80 3.87
CA CYS A 36 8.67 -11.03 4.10
C CYS A 36 8.93 -11.31 5.59
N ARG A 37 8.48 -10.43 6.50
CA ARG A 37 8.78 -10.49 7.93
C ARG A 37 7.64 -11.09 8.76
N PRO A 38 7.79 -12.31 9.32
CA PRO A 38 6.77 -12.91 10.18
C PRO A 38 6.46 -12.07 11.42
N ASP A 39 7.46 -11.37 11.97
CA ASP A 39 7.27 -10.46 13.10
C ASP A 39 6.43 -9.23 12.77
N ARG A 40 6.14 -8.96 11.49
CA ARG A 40 5.29 -7.84 11.05
C ARG A 40 3.93 -8.29 10.55
N VAL A 41 3.87 -9.36 9.77
CA VAL A 41 2.65 -9.81 9.10
C VAL A 41 2.19 -11.22 9.49
N GLY A 42 2.84 -11.86 10.47
CA GLY A 42 2.47 -13.19 10.94
C GLY A 42 2.57 -14.24 9.84
N HIS A 43 1.57 -15.12 9.74
CA HIS A 43 1.51 -16.19 8.74
C HIS A 43 1.23 -15.71 7.31
N PHE A 44 1.03 -14.41 7.11
CA PHE A 44 0.99 -13.80 5.77
C PHE A 44 2.38 -13.49 5.21
N ALA A 45 3.44 -13.74 5.98
CA ALA A 45 4.80 -13.55 5.51
C ALA A 45 5.04 -14.35 4.23
N VAL A 46 5.64 -13.68 3.25
CA VAL A 46 6.02 -14.26 1.97
C VAL A 46 7.47 -14.74 2.07
N ASP A 47 7.75 -15.91 1.53
CA ASP A 47 9.13 -16.37 1.42
C ASP A 47 9.92 -15.44 0.45
N PRO A 48 11.06 -14.87 0.88
CA PRO A 48 11.84 -13.96 0.03
C PRO A 48 12.30 -14.60 -1.28
N GLY A 49 12.68 -15.88 -1.25
CA GLY A 49 13.17 -16.60 -2.43
C GLY A 49 12.06 -16.84 -3.45
N ALA A 50 10.89 -17.27 -2.98
CA ALA A 50 9.70 -17.45 -3.80
C ALA A 50 9.22 -16.12 -4.40
N LEU A 51 9.26 -15.02 -3.63
CA LEU A 51 8.92 -13.70 -4.15
C LEU A 51 9.91 -13.21 -5.21
N ALA A 52 11.21 -13.35 -4.95
CA ALA A 52 12.27 -12.99 -5.92
C ALA A 52 12.17 -13.81 -7.21
N ALA A 53 11.75 -15.09 -7.11
CA ALA A 53 11.49 -15.95 -8.26
C ALA A 53 10.18 -15.62 -8.99
N GLY A 54 9.33 -14.75 -8.43
CA GLY A 54 8.02 -14.42 -8.98
C GLY A 54 7.01 -15.58 -8.90
N ALA A 55 7.11 -16.43 -7.88
CA ALA A 55 6.22 -17.56 -7.68
C ALA A 55 4.77 -17.11 -7.48
N SER A 56 3.83 -17.85 -8.08
CA SER A 56 2.41 -17.49 -8.14
C SER A 56 1.76 -17.34 -6.76
N ASP A 57 2.05 -18.25 -5.84
CA ASP A 57 1.56 -18.24 -4.47
C ASP A 57 2.11 -17.06 -3.66
N ALA A 58 3.41 -16.78 -3.79
CA ALA A 58 4.08 -15.66 -3.15
C ALA A 58 3.49 -14.32 -3.62
N LEU A 59 3.29 -14.16 -4.93
CA LEU A 59 2.70 -12.96 -5.54
C LEU A 59 1.25 -12.75 -5.11
N PHE A 60 0.45 -13.82 -5.06
CA PHE A 60 -0.96 -13.72 -4.64
C PHE A 60 -1.08 -13.43 -3.14
N ARG A 61 -0.27 -14.10 -2.30
CA ARG A 61 -0.19 -13.80 -0.86
C ARG A 61 0.20 -12.35 -0.61
N LEU A 62 1.21 -11.85 -1.33
CA LEU A 62 1.62 -10.44 -1.24
C LEU A 62 0.45 -9.50 -1.60
N LEU A 63 -0.25 -9.75 -2.71
CA LEU A 63 -1.39 -8.95 -3.13
C LEU A 63 -2.46 -8.89 -2.04
N VAL A 64 -2.92 -10.05 -1.55
CA VAL A 64 -3.95 -10.12 -0.49
C VAL A 64 -3.48 -9.39 0.77
N THR A 65 -2.23 -9.61 1.19
CA THR A 65 -1.67 -8.98 2.39
C THR A 65 -1.63 -7.46 2.26
N MET A 66 -1.21 -6.95 1.11
CA MET A 66 -1.13 -5.51 0.84
C MET A 66 -2.51 -4.83 0.84
N THR A 67 -3.57 -5.53 0.45
CA THR A 67 -4.93 -4.96 0.52
C THR A 67 -5.35 -4.58 1.95
N MET A 68 -4.77 -5.21 2.97
CA MET A 68 -5.12 -4.94 4.37
C MET A 68 -4.67 -3.55 4.84
N PHE A 69 -3.64 -2.98 4.22
CA PHE A 69 -3.06 -1.67 4.54
C PHE A 69 -3.85 -0.49 3.93
N GLN A 70 -5.17 -0.64 3.82
CA GLN A 70 -6.09 0.41 3.40
C GLN A 70 -6.53 1.26 4.61
N ARG A 71 -6.33 2.58 4.57
CA ARG A 71 -7.03 3.58 5.43
C ARG A 71 -7.05 3.28 6.95
N ARG A 72 -6.00 2.64 7.49
CA ARG A 72 -5.82 2.39 8.93
C ARG A 72 -4.32 2.40 9.22
N SER A 73 -3.94 2.69 10.47
CA SER A 73 -2.53 2.63 10.88
C SER A 73 -1.95 1.25 10.60
N ASP A 74 -0.78 1.21 9.96
CA ASP A 74 -0.05 -0.01 9.62
C ASP A 74 0.12 -0.91 10.85
N LEU A 75 0.40 -0.33 12.02
CA LEU A 75 0.55 -1.05 13.29
C LEU A 75 -0.71 -1.80 13.74
N GLN A 76 -1.89 -1.26 13.45
CA GLN A 76 -3.14 -1.94 13.76
C GLN A 76 -3.39 -3.08 12.78
N ILE A 77 -2.97 -2.93 11.52
CA ILE A 77 -3.07 -3.99 10.51
C ILE A 77 -2.10 -5.12 10.82
N MET A 78 -0.85 -4.81 11.13
CA MET A 78 0.16 -5.78 11.56
C MET A 78 -0.37 -6.63 12.72
N ARG A 79 -0.93 -5.99 13.76
CA ARG A 79 -1.57 -6.69 14.90
C ARG A 79 -2.73 -7.60 14.50
N VAL A 80 -3.53 -7.21 13.51
CA VAL A 80 -4.60 -8.06 12.98
C VAL A 80 -4.01 -9.28 12.26
N LEU A 81 -3.06 -9.07 11.35
CA LEU A 81 -2.43 -10.14 10.57
C LEU A 81 -1.70 -11.15 11.46
N GLN A 82 -0.97 -10.67 12.47
CA GLN A 82 -0.28 -11.50 13.46
C GLN A 82 -1.25 -12.34 14.32
N GLY A 83 -2.49 -11.88 14.48
CA GLY A 83 -3.51 -12.56 15.27
C GLY A 83 -4.36 -13.56 14.49
N ILE A 84 -4.12 -13.72 13.18
CA ILE A 84 -4.82 -14.70 12.34
C ILE A 84 -4.01 -16.01 12.36
N ALA A 85 -4.67 -17.13 12.60
CA ALA A 85 -4.01 -18.43 12.67
C ALA A 85 -3.43 -18.85 11.30
N GLN A 86 -2.44 -19.73 11.30
CA GLN A 86 -1.77 -20.19 10.09
C GLN A 86 -2.75 -20.76 9.06
N VAL A 87 -3.65 -21.64 9.48
CA VAL A 87 -4.65 -22.26 8.59
C VAL A 87 -5.57 -21.23 7.93
N ASP A 88 -5.95 -20.19 8.69
CA ASP A 88 -6.79 -19.09 8.18
C ASP A 88 -6.02 -18.23 7.17
N ALA A 89 -4.75 -17.91 7.47
CA ALA A 89 -3.90 -17.13 6.57
C ALA A 89 -3.64 -17.87 5.25
N LEU A 90 -3.41 -19.18 5.30
CA LEU A 90 -3.25 -20.02 4.10
C LEU A 90 -4.53 -20.01 3.26
N GLU A 91 -5.70 -20.23 3.85
CA GLU A 91 -6.97 -20.18 3.13
C GLU A 91 -7.22 -18.81 2.49
N LEU A 92 -6.90 -17.72 3.19
CA LEU A 92 -7.06 -16.35 2.69
C LEU A 92 -6.09 -16.01 1.56
N THR A 93 -5.01 -16.76 1.38
CA THR A 93 -3.91 -16.41 0.46
C THR A 93 -3.62 -17.49 -0.58
N ASP A 94 -4.51 -18.46 -0.72
CA ASP A 94 -4.44 -19.51 -1.73
C ASP A 94 -5.55 -19.29 -2.77
N ALA A 95 -5.17 -18.90 -3.98
CA ALA A 95 -6.11 -18.60 -5.05
C ALA A 95 -6.96 -19.82 -5.45
N ALA A 96 -6.36 -21.00 -5.54
CA ALA A 96 -7.07 -22.23 -5.91
C ALA A 96 -8.10 -22.59 -4.83
N ARG A 97 -7.69 -22.55 -3.56
CA ARG A 97 -8.60 -22.81 -2.44
C ARG A 97 -9.76 -21.82 -2.39
N LEU A 98 -9.51 -20.55 -2.68
CA LEU A 98 -10.55 -19.51 -2.72
C LEU A 98 -11.56 -19.73 -3.84
N LEU A 99 -11.11 -20.26 -4.98
CA LEU A 99 -11.96 -20.63 -6.11
C LEU A 99 -12.81 -21.87 -5.79
N GLU A 100 -12.25 -22.90 -5.15
CA GLU A 100 -13.03 -24.05 -4.66
C GLU A 100 -14.16 -23.61 -3.72
N LEU A 101 -13.83 -22.76 -2.73
CA LEU A 101 -14.81 -22.20 -1.80
C LEU A 101 -15.89 -21.36 -2.51
N ALA A 102 -15.53 -20.70 -3.61
CA ALA A 102 -16.45 -19.92 -4.41
C ALA A 102 -17.45 -20.79 -5.20
N ASP A 103 -16.97 -21.92 -5.72
CA ASP A 103 -17.74 -22.86 -6.55
C ASP A 103 -18.71 -23.72 -5.72
N ASP A 104 -18.24 -24.23 -4.58
CA ASP A 104 -19.00 -25.05 -3.63
C ASP A 104 -19.95 -24.22 -2.74
N GLY A 105 -19.77 -22.90 -2.72
CA GLY A 105 -20.40 -22.00 -1.76
C GLY A 105 -21.75 -21.43 -2.20
N CYS A 106 -21.85 -20.11 -2.13
CA CYS A 106 -23.05 -19.37 -2.51
C CYS A 106 -23.05 -19.12 -4.02
N ASP A 107 -24.20 -19.16 -4.69
CA ASP A 107 -24.26 -18.84 -6.12
C ASP A 107 -23.73 -17.42 -6.41
N LEU A 108 -23.85 -16.51 -5.43
CA LEU A 108 -23.35 -15.14 -5.54
C LEU A 108 -21.80 -15.04 -5.45
N SER A 109 -21.09 -16.09 -5.08
CA SER A 109 -19.62 -16.11 -5.08
C SER A 109 -19.00 -16.73 -6.32
N ARG A 110 -19.78 -17.32 -7.24
CA ARG A 110 -19.25 -18.11 -8.36
C ARG A 110 -18.57 -17.29 -9.46
N SER A 111 -19.00 -16.04 -9.65
CA SER A 111 -18.39 -15.14 -10.63
C SER A 111 -18.05 -13.79 -10.01
N LEU A 112 -17.05 -13.12 -10.59
CA LEU A 112 -16.62 -11.81 -10.13
C LEU A 112 -17.80 -10.82 -10.12
N ASP A 113 -18.47 -10.64 -11.26
CA ASP A 113 -19.53 -9.63 -11.41
C ASP A 113 -20.66 -9.86 -10.39
N THR A 114 -21.11 -11.12 -10.22
CA THR A 114 -22.15 -11.44 -9.24
C THR A 114 -21.70 -11.14 -7.80
N LEU A 115 -20.44 -11.44 -7.46
CA LEU A 115 -19.89 -11.15 -6.14
C LEU A 115 -19.80 -9.64 -5.87
N LEU A 116 -19.43 -8.85 -6.88
CA LEU A 116 -19.29 -7.40 -6.74
C LEU A 116 -20.65 -6.72 -6.65
N GLU A 117 -21.60 -7.10 -7.51
CA GLU A 117 -22.87 -6.39 -7.70
C GLU A 117 -23.99 -6.87 -6.79
N ARG A 118 -24.06 -8.18 -6.51
CA ARG A 118 -25.24 -8.80 -5.88
C ARG A 118 -25.00 -9.31 -4.48
N CYS A 119 -23.77 -9.65 -4.11
CA CYS A 119 -23.47 -10.07 -2.74
C CYS A 119 -23.56 -8.88 -1.78
N ASP A 120 -24.48 -8.91 -0.84
CA ASP A 120 -24.70 -7.86 0.15
C ASP A 120 -23.92 -8.08 1.47
N LEU A 121 -22.79 -8.80 1.39
CA LEU A 121 -21.95 -9.11 2.55
C LEU A 121 -21.66 -7.85 3.38
N GLY A 122 -22.05 -7.90 4.65
CA GLY A 122 -21.82 -6.88 5.65
C GLY A 122 -21.25 -7.46 6.95
N LYS A 123 -21.15 -6.60 7.95
CA LYS A 123 -20.77 -6.97 9.31
C LYS A 123 -21.76 -6.37 10.30
N CYS A 124 -22.31 -7.22 11.16
CA CYS A 124 -23.21 -6.79 12.22
C CYS A 124 -22.46 -5.84 13.17
N PRO A 125 -22.98 -4.63 13.43
CA PRO A 125 -22.30 -3.64 14.25
C PRO A 125 -22.20 -4.08 15.71
N GLU A 126 -23.15 -4.87 16.24
CA GLU A 126 -23.12 -5.37 17.61
C GLU A 126 -22.17 -6.58 17.74
N THR A 127 -22.45 -7.65 17.01
CA THR A 127 -21.74 -8.94 17.19
C THR A 127 -20.41 -9.02 16.46
N LYS A 128 -20.14 -8.07 15.56
CA LYS A 128 -18.99 -8.07 14.63
C LYS A 128 -18.93 -9.27 13.69
N ARG A 129 -19.99 -10.09 13.61
CA ARG A 129 -20.10 -11.24 12.71
C ARG A 129 -20.38 -10.83 11.28
N GLY A 130 -19.93 -11.64 10.33
CA GLY A 130 -20.29 -11.48 8.92
C GLY A 130 -21.77 -11.79 8.69
N VAL A 131 -22.48 -10.92 7.96
CA VAL A 131 -23.92 -11.07 7.69
C VAL A 131 -24.23 -10.84 6.21
N CYS A 132 -25.33 -11.41 5.71
CA CYS A 132 -25.88 -11.16 4.39
C CYS A 132 -27.40 -11.41 4.41
N GLY A 133 -28.14 -10.76 3.53
CA GLY A 133 -29.59 -10.92 3.40
C GLY A 133 -30.00 -12.19 2.65
N GLN A 134 -29.16 -12.66 1.72
CA GLN A 134 -29.50 -13.81 0.86
C GLN A 134 -29.59 -15.14 1.62
N ARG A 135 -28.68 -15.36 2.58
CA ARG A 135 -28.60 -16.61 3.36
C ARG A 135 -28.21 -16.28 4.81
N PRO A 136 -29.08 -15.65 5.63
CA PRO A 136 -28.69 -15.05 6.90
C PRO A 136 -28.12 -16.08 7.90
N ALA A 137 -28.76 -17.24 8.04
CA ALA A 137 -28.37 -18.29 8.98
C ALA A 137 -27.27 -19.24 8.46
N SER A 138 -27.01 -19.25 7.14
CA SER A 138 -26.05 -20.21 6.57
C SER A 138 -24.60 -19.78 6.80
N PRO A 139 -23.70 -20.73 7.13
CA PRO A 139 -22.26 -20.52 7.04
C PRO A 139 -21.85 -20.10 5.62
N CYS A 140 -20.85 -19.23 5.53
CA CYS A 140 -20.28 -18.77 4.26
C CYS A 140 -18.84 -18.33 4.53
N HIS A 141 -17.90 -18.75 3.67
CA HIS A 141 -16.49 -18.39 3.82
C HIS A 141 -16.30 -16.87 3.82
N LEU A 142 -17.03 -16.13 2.98
CA LEU A 142 -16.96 -14.66 2.95
C LEU A 142 -17.35 -14.01 4.29
N LYS A 143 -18.35 -14.57 5.01
CA LYS A 143 -18.72 -14.09 6.35
C LYS A 143 -17.59 -14.34 7.35
N ARG A 144 -17.03 -15.55 7.34
CA ARG A 144 -15.87 -15.91 8.18
C ARG A 144 -14.66 -15.03 7.87
N HIS A 145 -14.33 -14.82 6.59
CA HIS A 145 -13.23 -13.95 6.17
C HIS A 145 -13.43 -12.51 6.62
N THR A 146 -14.66 -11.99 6.60
CA THR A 146 -14.98 -10.67 7.18
C THR A 146 -14.66 -10.60 8.68
N GLU A 147 -14.95 -11.66 9.43
CA GLU A 147 -14.65 -11.75 10.87
C GLU A 147 -13.13 -11.83 11.11
N LEU A 148 -12.43 -12.70 10.39
CA LEU A 148 -10.98 -12.90 10.50
C LEU A 148 -10.20 -11.63 10.18
N LEU A 149 -10.53 -10.97 9.07
CA LEU A 149 -9.82 -9.78 8.63
C LEU A 149 -10.10 -8.57 9.53
N LYS A 150 -11.16 -8.56 10.36
CA LYS A 150 -11.47 -7.50 11.34
C LYS A 150 -11.49 -6.08 10.72
N ARG A 151 -11.86 -5.99 9.44
CA ARG A 151 -11.98 -4.76 8.64
C ARG A 151 -13.44 -4.30 8.54
N TYR A 152 -13.77 -3.48 7.54
CA TYR A 152 -15.15 -3.09 7.20
C TYR A 152 -15.99 -4.30 6.77
N GLY A 153 -17.31 -4.16 6.78
CA GLY A 153 -18.19 -5.32 6.75
C GLY A 153 -18.18 -6.20 5.49
N HIS A 154 -17.72 -5.67 4.36
CA HIS A 154 -17.63 -6.40 3.10
C HIS A 154 -16.19 -6.83 2.76
N PHE A 155 -15.23 -6.72 3.71
CA PHE A 155 -13.82 -6.93 3.39
C PHE A 155 -13.47 -8.41 3.19
N GLY A 156 -14.29 -9.35 3.70
CA GLY A 156 -14.15 -10.77 3.42
C GLY A 156 -14.28 -11.15 1.94
N LYS A 157 -14.82 -10.27 1.08
CA LYS A 157 -14.86 -10.48 -0.37
C LYS A 157 -13.49 -10.38 -1.05
N VAL A 158 -12.53 -9.65 -0.46
CA VAL A 158 -11.30 -9.25 -1.15
C VAL A 158 -10.52 -10.45 -1.69
N PRO A 159 -10.18 -11.47 -0.87
CA PRO A 159 -9.38 -12.59 -1.37
C PRO A 159 -10.07 -13.35 -2.51
N THR A 160 -11.33 -13.76 -2.30
CA THR A 160 -12.10 -14.47 -3.33
C THR A 160 -12.28 -13.64 -4.59
N SER A 161 -12.51 -12.33 -4.48
CA SER A 161 -12.64 -11.47 -5.67
C SER A 161 -11.33 -11.32 -6.45
N ALA A 162 -10.17 -11.40 -5.79
CA ALA A 162 -8.88 -11.38 -6.48
C ALA A 162 -8.65 -12.68 -7.26
N ALA A 163 -9.01 -13.83 -6.68
CA ALA A 163 -8.95 -15.11 -7.38
C ALA A 163 -9.95 -15.18 -8.54
N LEU A 164 -11.19 -14.72 -8.33
CA LEU A 164 -12.20 -14.62 -9.40
C LEU A 164 -11.82 -13.62 -10.49
N MET A 165 -11.06 -12.58 -10.17
CA MET A 165 -10.53 -11.66 -11.17
C MET A 165 -9.57 -12.38 -12.13
N LEU A 166 -8.64 -13.19 -11.61
CA LEU A 166 -7.77 -14.00 -12.47
C LEU A 166 -8.58 -14.94 -13.38
N ARG A 167 -9.57 -15.63 -12.81
CA ARG A 167 -10.52 -16.47 -13.58
C ARG A 167 -11.27 -15.67 -14.64
N ALA A 168 -11.75 -14.46 -14.32
CA ALA A 168 -12.47 -13.59 -15.26
C ALA A 168 -11.56 -12.99 -16.35
N GLU A 169 -10.26 -12.91 -16.09
CA GLU A 169 -9.22 -12.61 -17.09
C GLU A 169 -8.82 -13.85 -17.90
N GLY A 170 -9.35 -15.03 -17.59
CA GLY A 170 -9.04 -16.28 -18.29
C GLY A 170 -7.61 -16.79 -18.01
N VAL A 171 -7.04 -16.43 -16.86
CA VAL A 171 -5.69 -16.83 -16.45
C VAL A 171 -5.72 -17.53 -15.09
N GLU A 172 -4.76 -18.43 -14.85
CA GLU A 172 -4.70 -19.22 -13.62
C GLU A 172 -4.05 -18.44 -12.46
N ASP A 173 -3.10 -17.56 -12.77
CA ASP A 173 -2.30 -16.85 -11.78
C ASP A 173 -1.78 -15.48 -12.27
N LEU A 174 -1.09 -14.79 -11.37
CA LEU A 174 -0.52 -13.46 -11.61
C LEU A 174 0.62 -13.47 -12.65
N PRO A 175 1.56 -14.43 -12.66
CA PRO A 175 2.51 -14.59 -13.77
C PRO A 175 1.84 -14.76 -15.13
N SER A 176 0.78 -15.54 -15.23
CA SER A 176 0.01 -15.74 -16.46
C SER A 176 -0.70 -14.46 -16.89
N LEU A 177 -1.27 -13.69 -15.94
CA LEU A 177 -1.81 -12.36 -16.23
C LEU A 177 -0.74 -11.44 -16.85
N ARG A 178 0.47 -11.44 -16.27
CA ARG A 178 1.59 -10.65 -16.81
C ARG A 178 1.97 -11.10 -18.21
N ALA A 179 2.11 -12.40 -18.45
CA ALA A 179 2.46 -12.95 -19.75
C ALA A 179 1.47 -12.48 -20.84
N ARG A 180 0.17 -12.62 -20.57
CA ARG A 180 -0.89 -12.16 -21.48
C ARG A 180 -0.78 -10.67 -21.81
N VAL A 181 -0.55 -9.81 -20.80
CA VAL A 181 -0.35 -8.36 -21.02
C VAL A 181 0.90 -8.07 -21.87
N TRP A 182 1.94 -8.89 -21.77
CA TRP A 182 3.16 -8.75 -22.59
C TRP A 182 2.91 -9.12 -24.05
N ASP A 183 2.03 -10.08 -24.31
CA ASP A 183 1.64 -10.50 -25.66
C ASP A 183 0.77 -9.43 -26.35
N GLU A 184 0.00 -8.67 -25.58
CA GLU A 184 -0.90 -7.63 -26.10
C GLU A 184 -0.17 -6.35 -26.54
N THR A 185 0.98 -6.02 -25.92
CA THR A 185 1.67 -4.76 -26.21
C THR A 185 3.15 -4.80 -25.85
N ALA A 186 3.97 -4.11 -26.65
CA ALA A 186 5.38 -3.88 -26.38
C ALA A 186 5.65 -2.59 -25.57
N ASP A 187 4.68 -1.68 -25.46
CA ASP A 187 4.85 -0.40 -24.76
C ASP A 187 4.85 -0.60 -23.23
N PRO A 188 5.94 -0.26 -22.51
CA PRO A 188 6.02 -0.43 -21.06
C PRO A 188 4.92 0.30 -20.27
N LEU A 189 4.47 1.46 -20.75
CA LEU A 189 3.41 2.23 -20.09
C LEU A 189 2.04 1.57 -20.30
N ALA A 190 1.74 1.14 -21.53
CA ALA A 190 0.53 0.36 -21.80
C ALA A 190 0.45 -0.91 -20.93
N ARG A 191 1.57 -1.63 -20.73
CA ARG A 191 1.64 -2.77 -19.81
C ARG A 191 1.32 -2.38 -18.37
N ALA A 192 1.90 -1.27 -17.89
CA ALA A 192 1.66 -0.77 -16.54
C ALA A 192 0.17 -0.43 -16.32
N LEU A 193 -0.46 0.22 -17.30
CA LEU A 193 -1.88 0.58 -17.28
C LEU A 193 -2.77 -0.67 -17.32
N ALA A 194 -2.46 -1.65 -18.17
CA ALA A 194 -3.23 -2.89 -18.31
C ALA A 194 -3.18 -3.72 -17.01
N LEU A 195 -2.01 -3.88 -16.40
CA LEU A 195 -1.85 -4.55 -15.11
C LEU A 195 -2.63 -3.83 -14.00
N GLU A 196 -2.51 -2.50 -13.91
CA GLU A 196 -3.25 -1.70 -12.92
C GLU A 196 -4.77 -1.85 -13.09
N ALA A 197 -5.25 -1.81 -14.33
CA ALA A 197 -6.67 -1.94 -14.67
C ALA A 197 -7.21 -3.33 -14.31
N ALA A 198 -6.50 -4.40 -14.71
CA ALA A 198 -6.89 -5.78 -14.42
C ALA A 198 -7.01 -6.03 -12.92
N LEU A 199 -5.96 -5.69 -12.15
CA LEU A 199 -5.98 -5.84 -10.69
C LEU A 199 -7.09 -5.02 -10.04
N SER A 200 -7.39 -3.83 -10.57
CA SER A 200 -8.42 -2.94 -10.01
C SER A 200 -9.86 -3.43 -10.21
N ARG A 201 -10.08 -4.50 -10.97
CA ARG A 201 -11.41 -5.16 -11.08
C ARG A 201 -11.78 -5.93 -9.82
N ALA A 202 -10.81 -6.38 -9.03
CA ALA A 202 -11.07 -7.09 -7.79
C ALA A 202 -11.66 -6.15 -6.71
N TRP A 203 -12.47 -6.72 -5.81
CA TRP A 203 -13.16 -5.93 -4.78
C TRP A 203 -12.15 -5.20 -3.89
N ARG A 204 -12.34 -3.88 -3.77
CA ARG A 204 -11.50 -2.98 -2.94
C ARG A 204 -10.02 -2.95 -3.34
N ILE A 205 -9.62 -3.50 -4.47
CA ILE A 205 -8.31 -3.20 -5.07
C ILE A 205 -8.51 -1.95 -5.92
N SER A 206 -8.17 -0.78 -5.39
CA SER A 206 -8.25 0.48 -6.14
C SER A 206 -6.95 0.76 -6.89
N GLU A 207 -6.93 1.79 -7.75
CA GLU A 207 -5.70 2.34 -8.36
C GLU A 207 -4.57 2.50 -7.32
N LYS A 208 -4.91 2.95 -6.08
CA LYS A 208 -3.94 3.04 -4.98
C LYS A 208 -3.28 1.70 -4.67
N ILE A 209 -4.07 0.66 -4.50
CA ILE A 209 -3.61 -0.63 -4.00
C ILE A 209 -2.93 -1.42 -5.12
N ALA A 210 -3.45 -1.34 -6.34
CA ALA A 210 -2.78 -1.83 -7.53
C ALA A 210 -1.40 -1.17 -7.70
N ALA A 211 -1.31 0.17 -7.63
CA ALA A 211 -0.02 0.87 -7.70
C ALA A 211 0.92 0.49 -6.55
N MET A 212 0.41 0.32 -5.34
CA MET A 212 1.21 -0.12 -4.19
C MET A 212 1.81 -1.50 -4.44
N TYR A 213 0.99 -2.47 -4.84
CA TYR A 213 1.40 -3.83 -5.16
C TYR A 213 2.38 -3.90 -6.34
N LEU A 214 2.01 -3.31 -7.47
CA LEU A 214 2.82 -3.31 -8.69
C LEU A 214 4.17 -2.62 -8.43
N SER A 215 4.19 -1.47 -7.74
CA SER A 215 5.46 -0.82 -7.38
C SER A 215 6.37 -1.69 -6.50
N ALA A 216 5.83 -2.56 -5.66
CA ALA A 216 6.63 -3.45 -4.82
C ALA A 216 7.32 -4.54 -5.65
N ILE A 217 6.68 -5.03 -6.72
CA ILE A 217 7.22 -6.13 -7.53
C ILE A 217 7.89 -5.67 -8.84
N THR A 218 7.77 -4.40 -9.22
CA THR A 218 8.38 -3.84 -10.45
C THR A 218 9.49 -2.82 -10.18
N ASN A 219 9.59 -2.25 -8.98
CA ASN A 219 10.56 -1.18 -8.72
C ASN A 219 11.79 -1.72 -7.99
N ARG A 220 12.88 -1.98 -8.74
CA ARG A 220 14.14 -2.50 -8.18
C ARG A 220 14.77 -1.54 -7.18
N ASP A 221 14.67 -0.23 -7.37
CA ASP A 221 15.20 0.72 -6.37
C ASP A 221 14.35 0.70 -5.06
N LEU A 222 13.09 0.27 -5.10
CA LEU A 222 12.25 0.20 -3.90
C LEU A 222 12.43 -1.14 -3.15
N SER A 223 12.54 -2.23 -3.88
CA SER A 223 12.42 -3.59 -3.31
C SER A 223 13.62 -4.51 -3.61
N GLY A 224 14.65 -4.02 -4.32
CA GLY A 224 15.83 -4.79 -4.68
C GLY A 224 15.48 -6.04 -5.48
N GLU A 225 16.09 -7.17 -5.10
CA GLU A 225 15.84 -8.49 -5.71
C GLU A 225 14.43 -9.03 -5.46
N LEU A 226 13.65 -8.43 -4.55
CA LEU A 226 12.24 -8.80 -4.31
C LEU A 226 11.28 -8.18 -5.35
N ALA A 227 11.80 -7.53 -6.39
CA ALA A 227 11.04 -7.01 -7.52
C ALA A 227 11.17 -7.95 -8.76
N PRO A 228 10.48 -9.10 -8.79
CA PRO A 228 10.64 -10.10 -9.85
C PRO A 228 10.21 -9.60 -11.24
N TRP A 229 9.42 -8.54 -11.31
CA TRP A 229 8.85 -7.98 -12.54
C TRP A 229 9.45 -6.63 -12.88
N ALA A 230 10.70 -6.37 -12.50
CA ALA A 230 11.34 -5.08 -12.72
C ALA A 230 11.56 -4.72 -14.20
N GLU A 231 11.60 -5.72 -15.09
CA GLU A 231 11.91 -5.53 -16.50
C GLU A 231 10.64 -5.43 -17.37
N GLY A 232 10.65 -4.50 -18.33
CA GLY A 232 9.67 -4.42 -19.40
C GLY A 232 8.36 -3.70 -19.06
N VAL A 233 8.28 -3.01 -17.91
CA VAL A 233 7.12 -2.24 -17.46
C VAL A 233 7.53 -0.84 -17.01
N ASP A 234 6.69 0.15 -17.28
CA ASP A 234 6.91 1.50 -16.76
C ASP A 234 6.58 1.56 -15.26
N THR A 235 7.59 1.29 -14.43
CA THR A 235 7.44 1.36 -12.98
C THR A 235 7.23 2.79 -12.46
N ASP A 236 7.51 3.83 -13.25
CA ASP A 236 7.39 5.23 -12.83
C ASP A 236 5.91 5.70 -12.85
N HIS A 237 5.03 4.90 -13.46
CA HIS A 237 3.58 5.05 -13.39
C HIS A 237 3.00 4.76 -11.99
N PHE A 238 3.60 3.82 -11.25
CA PHE A 238 3.06 3.32 -9.99
C PHE A 238 3.43 4.21 -8.80
N VAL A 239 2.69 5.31 -8.62
CA VAL A 239 2.87 6.24 -7.49
C VAL A 239 1.67 6.17 -6.55
N VAL A 240 1.92 5.86 -5.27
CA VAL A 240 0.84 5.67 -4.29
C VAL A 240 0.39 7.00 -3.68
N VAL A 241 -0.85 7.41 -3.93
CA VAL A 241 -1.45 8.58 -3.26
C VAL A 241 -2.36 8.13 -2.12
N ASP A 242 -1.99 8.45 -0.88
CA ASP A 242 -2.77 8.14 0.31
C ASP A 242 -2.96 9.36 1.22
N SER A 243 -3.56 9.15 2.41
CA SER A 243 -3.82 10.24 3.35
C SER A 243 -2.55 10.90 3.87
N ASN A 244 -1.45 10.17 4.08
CA ASN A 244 -0.19 10.77 4.54
C ASN A 244 0.44 11.63 3.44
N VAL A 245 0.39 11.16 2.19
CA VAL A 245 0.78 11.95 1.03
C VAL A 245 -0.10 13.19 0.88
N ASP A 246 -1.42 13.07 1.06
CA ASP A 246 -2.35 14.20 1.03
C ASP A 246 -2.04 15.24 2.12
N LEU A 247 -1.69 14.79 3.33
CA LEU A 247 -1.23 15.68 4.40
C LEU A 247 0.03 16.45 3.97
N PHE A 248 0.98 15.80 3.32
CA PHE A 248 2.16 16.47 2.79
C PHE A 248 1.80 17.49 1.70
N LEU A 249 0.97 17.10 0.73
CA LEU A 249 0.51 17.98 -0.34
C LEU A 249 -0.16 19.25 0.22
N LYS A 250 -0.98 19.10 1.27
CA LYS A 250 -1.56 20.24 2.00
C LYS A 250 -0.49 21.14 2.63
N LYS A 251 0.54 20.56 3.28
CA LYS A 251 1.66 21.29 3.92
C LYS A 251 2.54 22.05 2.92
N ILE A 252 2.54 21.68 1.64
CA ILE A 252 3.25 22.39 0.58
C ILE A 252 2.32 23.25 -0.28
N GLU A 253 1.09 23.50 0.19
CA GLU A 253 0.10 24.37 -0.46
C GLU A 253 -0.22 23.91 -1.90
N TYR A 254 -0.38 22.60 -2.12
CA TYR A 254 -0.89 22.07 -3.38
C TYR A 254 -2.31 22.60 -3.63
N ARG A 255 -2.55 23.15 -4.84
CA ARG A 255 -3.84 23.74 -5.27
C ARG A 255 -4.40 23.10 -6.54
N GLY A 256 -3.88 21.96 -6.96
CA GLY A 256 -4.38 21.26 -8.14
C GLY A 256 -5.64 20.43 -7.84
N PRO A 257 -6.21 19.76 -8.84
CA PRO A 257 -7.36 18.89 -8.65
C PRO A 257 -7.09 17.77 -7.63
N MET A 258 -8.11 17.42 -6.84
CA MET A 258 -8.03 16.38 -5.81
C MET A 258 -8.30 14.96 -6.35
N THR A 259 -8.21 14.73 -7.65
CA THR A 259 -8.30 13.38 -8.22
C THR A 259 -7.01 12.60 -7.96
N TYR A 260 -7.08 11.26 -7.95
CA TYR A 260 -5.90 10.42 -7.76
C TYR A 260 -4.85 10.68 -8.84
N ARG A 261 -5.29 10.69 -10.11
CA ARG A 261 -4.44 10.91 -11.28
C ARG A 261 -3.76 12.28 -11.29
N ALA A 262 -4.45 13.35 -10.90
CA ALA A 262 -3.84 14.69 -10.83
C ALA A 262 -2.74 14.77 -9.77
N ARG A 263 -2.94 14.13 -8.61
CA ARG A 263 -1.94 14.06 -7.54
C ARG A 263 -0.75 13.18 -7.92
N ARG A 264 -0.98 12.03 -8.56
CA ARG A 264 0.05 11.18 -9.18
C ARG A 264 0.93 12.00 -10.13
N ALA A 265 0.32 12.67 -11.10
CA ALA A 265 1.03 13.50 -12.08
C ALA A 265 1.81 14.66 -11.44
N PHE A 266 1.28 15.26 -10.37
CA PHE A 266 1.98 16.29 -9.61
C PHE A 266 3.24 15.74 -8.91
N ILE A 267 3.16 14.55 -8.32
CA ILE A 267 4.31 13.89 -7.67
C ILE A 267 5.37 13.48 -8.71
N GLN A 268 4.95 12.94 -9.85
CA GLN A 268 5.87 12.68 -10.98
C GLN A 268 6.58 13.97 -11.43
N SER A 269 5.85 15.08 -11.50
CA SER A 269 6.44 16.39 -11.81
C SER A 269 7.40 16.91 -10.73
N LEU A 270 7.18 16.59 -9.46
CA LEU A 270 8.16 16.87 -8.39
C LEU A 270 9.42 16.03 -8.60
N ALA A 271 9.24 14.73 -8.80
CA ALA A 271 10.31 13.76 -8.94
C ALA A 271 11.20 14.03 -10.16
N ALA A 272 10.63 14.53 -11.26
CA ALA A 272 11.37 14.88 -12.48
C ALA A 272 12.50 15.91 -12.25
N ARG A 273 12.48 16.61 -11.12
CA ARG A 273 13.51 17.58 -10.73
C ARG A 273 14.37 17.10 -9.58
N ILE A 274 13.98 16.04 -8.86
CA ILE A 274 14.71 15.52 -7.71
C ILE A 274 15.60 14.39 -8.22
N HIS A 275 16.87 14.68 -8.46
CA HIS A 275 17.86 13.69 -8.86
C HIS A 275 18.21 12.81 -7.66
N LEU A 276 17.73 11.57 -7.65
CA LEU A 276 17.90 10.67 -6.50
C LEU A 276 19.30 10.06 -6.42
N ASP A 277 19.98 9.93 -7.56
CA ASP A 277 21.39 9.55 -7.69
C ASP A 277 22.32 10.51 -6.92
N GLU A 278 21.97 11.79 -6.81
CA GLU A 278 22.68 12.77 -5.97
C GLU A 278 22.47 12.53 -4.45
N LEU A 279 21.40 11.83 -4.07
CA LEU A 279 21.04 11.55 -2.68
C LEU A 279 21.45 10.15 -2.23
N HIS A 280 21.47 9.19 -3.15
CA HIS A 280 21.90 7.83 -2.96
C HIS A 280 22.46 7.26 -4.28
N PRO A 281 23.75 6.89 -4.38
CA PRO A 281 24.39 6.63 -5.67
C PRO A 281 23.87 5.38 -6.40
N THR A 282 23.22 4.46 -5.70
CA THR A 282 22.74 3.19 -6.28
C THR A 282 21.30 3.25 -6.82
N VAL A 283 20.60 4.37 -6.68
CA VAL A 283 19.21 4.48 -7.16
C VAL A 283 19.15 5.23 -8.48
N ARG A 284 18.18 4.87 -9.33
CA ARG A 284 17.94 5.61 -10.57
C ARG A 284 17.65 7.08 -10.29
N ARG A 285 18.23 7.95 -11.13
CA ARG A 285 18.06 9.42 -11.07
C ARG A 285 16.61 9.86 -10.92
N TYR A 286 15.70 9.24 -11.67
CA TYR A 286 14.27 9.51 -11.61
C TYR A 286 13.53 8.27 -11.09
N ASN A 287 12.87 8.42 -9.93
CA ASN A 287 12.00 7.39 -9.37
C ASN A 287 10.88 8.06 -8.54
N PRO A 288 9.70 8.32 -9.13
CA PRO A 288 8.63 9.05 -8.45
C PRO A 288 8.03 8.28 -7.27
N ARG A 289 8.14 6.94 -7.28
CA ARG A 289 7.68 6.09 -6.18
C ARG A 289 8.54 6.28 -4.92
N LEU A 290 9.86 6.42 -5.05
CA LEU A 290 10.75 6.72 -3.91
C LEU A 290 10.52 8.12 -3.35
N VAL A 291 10.30 9.11 -4.23
CA VAL A 291 9.90 10.47 -3.78
C VAL A 291 8.60 10.37 -2.99
N GLN A 292 7.60 9.65 -3.50
CA GLN A 292 6.34 9.43 -2.79
C GLN A 292 6.51 8.69 -1.46
N GLN A 293 7.36 7.66 -1.40
CA GLN A 293 7.68 6.92 -0.17
C GLN A 293 8.22 7.86 0.91
N ALA A 294 9.10 8.80 0.52
CA ALA A 294 9.61 9.81 1.44
C ALA A 294 8.50 10.73 1.98
N LEU A 295 7.56 11.17 1.13
CA LEU A 295 6.43 12.00 1.55
C LEU A 295 5.53 11.25 2.54
N TYR A 296 5.26 9.97 2.24
CA TYR A 296 4.50 9.08 3.10
C TYR A 296 5.16 8.92 4.47
N MET A 297 6.44 8.52 4.49
CA MET A 297 7.17 8.28 5.74
C MET A 297 7.27 9.54 6.59
N PHE A 298 7.54 10.70 5.98
CA PHE A 298 7.67 11.95 6.70
C PHE A 298 6.41 12.35 7.47
N MET A 299 5.23 12.08 6.89
CA MET A 299 3.93 12.39 7.48
C MET A 299 3.34 11.25 8.32
N SER A 300 3.89 10.04 8.25
CA SER A 300 3.36 8.88 8.98
C SER A 300 3.81 8.86 10.44
N GLU A 301 3.09 9.59 11.30
CA GLU A 301 3.43 9.66 12.73
C GLU A 301 3.48 8.30 13.41
N SER A 302 2.57 7.39 13.07
CA SER A 302 2.54 6.06 13.70
C SER A 302 3.79 5.25 13.37
N ASN A 303 4.25 5.32 12.13
CA ASN A 303 5.42 4.56 11.70
C ASN A 303 6.70 5.17 12.26
N ARG A 304 6.79 6.50 12.27
CA ARG A 304 7.92 7.23 12.86
C ARG A 304 8.03 6.98 14.37
N ARG A 305 6.92 7.01 15.12
CA ARG A 305 6.93 6.66 16.56
C ARG A 305 7.32 5.20 16.82
N ALA A 306 6.99 4.30 15.90
CA ALA A 306 7.31 2.88 16.05
C ALA A 306 8.76 2.54 15.70
N ASP A 307 9.49 3.45 15.07
CA ASP A 307 10.92 3.32 14.82
C ASP A 307 11.71 3.99 15.95
N PRO A 308 12.42 3.25 16.82
CA PRO A 308 13.22 3.83 17.89
C PRO A 308 14.34 4.76 17.40
N ALA A 309 14.75 4.64 16.14
CA ALA A 309 15.78 5.49 15.54
C ALA A 309 15.23 6.79 14.93
N ASP A 310 13.90 7.02 14.92
CA ASP A 310 13.37 8.30 14.44
C ASP A 310 13.74 9.45 15.39
N CYS A 311 14.07 10.59 14.78
CA CYS A 311 14.37 11.83 15.48
C CYS A 311 13.28 12.32 16.46
N CYS A 312 12.04 11.80 16.39
CA CYS A 312 10.97 12.13 17.33
C CYS A 312 11.25 11.67 18.76
N HIS A 313 12.11 10.65 18.95
CA HIS A 313 12.49 10.16 20.27
C HIS A 313 13.62 10.98 20.93
N ASP A 314 14.36 11.74 20.13
CA ASP A 314 15.46 12.62 20.58
C ASP A 314 15.03 14.10 20.66
N ALA A 315 13.73 14.37 20.69
CA ALA A 315 13.21 15.71 20.91
C ALA A 315 13.45 16.14 22.37
N PRO A 316 13.94 17.38 22.65
CA PRO A 316 13.97 18.55 21.76
C PRO A 316 15.24 18.77 20.93
N ALA A 317 16.35 18.05 21.21
CA ALA A 317 17.66 18.32 20.60
C ALA A 317 17.65 18.16 19.07
N SER A 318 16.96 17.15 18.55
CA SER A 318 16.86 16.91 17.10
C SER A 318 15.99 17.95 16.38
N CYS A 319 14.96 18.50 17.03
CA CYS A 319 14.14 19.57 16.46
C CYS A 319 14.93 20.88 16.28
N GLY A 320 15.79 21.23 17.24
CA GLY A 320 16.59 22.47 17.19
C GLY A 320 17.61 22.52 16.05
N ARG A 321 18.07 21.34 15.59
CA ARG A 321 19.02 21.20 14.46
C ARG A 321 18.33 20.87 13.13
N CYS A 322 17.01 20.70 13.13
CA CYS A 322 16.26 20.31 11.94
C CYS A 322 16.22 21.48 10.92
N PRO A 323 16.58 21.26 9.65
CA PRO A 323 16.47 22.29 8.62
C PRO A 323 15.07 22.92 8.60
N ARG A 324 14.99 24.25 8.57
CA ARG A 324 13.72 25.00 8.68
C ARG A 324 12.66 24.54 7.67
N VAL A 325 13.09 24.13 6.48
CA VAL A 325 12.21 23.58 5.42
C VAL A 325 11.48 22.31 5.87
N LEU A 326 12.13 21.44 6.65
CA LEU A 326 11.54 20.24 7.24
C LEU A 326 10.76 20.60 8.50
N ALA A 327 11.36 21.35 9.42
CA ALA A 327 10.78 21.70 10.71
C ALA A 327 9.40 22.36 10.58
N SER A 328 9.24 23.28 9.62
CA SER A 328 7.96 23.97 9.35
C SER A 328 6.85 23.08 8.77
N ARG A 329 7.16 21.85 8.38
CA ARG A 329 6.22 20.89 7.76
C ARG A 329 6.03 19.62 8.57
N CYS A 330 6.91 19.36 9.53
CA CYS A 330 6.86 18.20 10.40
C CYS A 330 5.58 18.21 11.25
N SER A 331 4.86 17.10 11.29
CA SER A 331 3.62 16.97 12.05
C SER A 331 3.86 16.98 13.57
N PHE A 332 5.02 16.48 14.02
CA PHE A 332 5.43 16.51 15.43
C PHE A 332 5.74 17.90 15.98
N ASN A 333 6.11 18.88 15.14
CA ASN A 333 6.32 20.25 15.61
C ASN A 333 5.00 20.99 15.83
N ALA A 334 4.01 20.79 14.95
CA ALA A 334 2.69 21.41 15.11
C ALA A 334 1.97 20.96 16.39
N ALA A 335 2.13 19.69 16.78
CA ALA A 335 1.59 19.16 18.04
C ALA A 335 2.28 19.79 19.27
N ARG A 336 3.57 20.15 19.16
CA ARG A 336 4.31 20.83 20.23
C ARG A 336 3.95 22.30 20.33
N ASP A 337 3.78 22.99 19.21
CA ASP A 337 3.34 24.40 19.21
C ASP A 337 1.92 24.54 19.79
N GLN A 338 1.03 23.57 19.51
CA GLN A 338 -0.30 23.50 20.11
C GLN A 338 -0.27 23.15 21.61
N ALA A 339 0.58 22.21 22.03
CA ALA A 339 0.75 21.89 23.45
C ALA A 339 1.37 23.07 24.23
N ALA A 340 2.35 23.76 23.65
CA ALA A 340 2.98 24.94 24.25
C ALA A 340 2.00 26.12 24.34
N ALA A 341 1.18 26.36 23.31
CA ALA A 341 0.12 27.38 23.33
C ALA A 341 -0.95 27.07 24.40
N ALA A 342 -1.40 25.81 24.50
CA ALA A 342 -2.36 25.40 25.52
C ALA A 342 -1.79 25.49 26.96
N THR A 343 -0.49 25.29 27.13
CA THR A 343 0.18 25.44 28.44
C THR A 343 0.39 26.91 28.79
N ALA A 344 0.61 27.77 27.79
CA ALA A 344 0.72 29.23 27.98
C ALA A 344 -0.64 29.89 28.27
N GLU A 345 -1.73 29.37 27.72
CA GLU A 345 -3.10 29.80 28.06
C GLU A 345 -3.59 29.27 29.43
N ALA A 346 -2.92 28.25 29.97
CA ALA A 346 -3.23 27.67 31.28
C ALA A 346 -2.32 28.18 32.42
N ALA A 347 -1.39 29.09 32.12
CA ALA A 347 -0.56 29.76 33.13
C ALA A 347 -1.32 31.02 33.65
N PRO A 348 -1.46 31.19 34.98
CA PRO A 348 -2.30 32.24 35.58
C PRO A 348 -1.78 33.67 35.37
#